data_AF-A0A9N9J4D3-F1
#
_entry.id   AF-A0A9N9J4D3-F1
#
_cell.length_a   1.000
_cell.length_b   1.000
_cell.length_c   1.000
_cell.angle_alpha   90.00
_cell.angle_beta   90.00
_cell.angle_gamma   90.00
#
_symmetry.space_group_name_H-M   'P 1'
#
loop_
_entity.id
_entity.type
_entity.pdbx_description
1 polymer ?
#
loop_
_entity_poly.entity_id
_entity_poly.type
_entity_poly.pdbx_seq_one_letter_code
_entity_poly.pdbx_strand_id
1 'polypeptide(L)'
;PPSDGSERRQVIKSKIMAIGKMARVFSILREESERVMELKSVTGDGKLPYGTLALGAEGIKRAITSFEEARRSDLENERLPPTRKEVDDVERSKAIKEAIQEVDDDQALQEVAEVFIKDDERRKSLKEAVNVNL
;
A
#
# COMPACT_ATOMS: atom_id res chain seq x y z
N PRO A 1 -39.58 45.24 19.51
CA PRO A 1 -38.65 44.60 18.54
C PRO A 1 -37.49 43.89 19.27
N PRO A 2 -37.20 42.61 18.98
CA PRO A 2 -36.01 41.97 19.53
C PRO A 2 -34.79 42.73 19.02
N SER A 3 -33.89 43.12 19.93
CA SER A 3 -32.67 43.83 19.58
C SER A 3 -31.79 42.95 18.69
N ASP A 4 -31.31 43.47 17.57
CA ASP A 4 -30.42 42.80 16.59
C ASP A 4 -29.26 41.99 17.25
N GLY A 5 -28.81 42.42 18.44
CA GLY A 5 -27.82 41.70 19.26
C GLY A 5 -28.26 40.33 19.79
N SER A 6 -29.55 40.08 20.06
CA SER A 6 -30.04 38.79 20.57
C SER A 6 -30.08 37.72 19.48
N GLU A 7 -30.48 38.09 18.26
CA GLU A 7 -30.49 37.19 17.11
C GLU A 7 -29.06 36.83 16.70
N ARG A 8 -28.14 37.81 16.64
CA ARG A 8 -26.72 37.57 16.36
C ARG A 8 -26.08 36.62 17.37
N ARG A 9 -26.40 36.77 18.67
CA ARG A 9 -25.91 35.87 19.72
C ARG A 9 -26.43 34.44 19.55
N GLN A 10 -27.69 34.28 19.14
CA GLN A 10 -28.27 32.97 18.87
C GLN A 10 -27.64 32.30 17.65
N VAL A 11 -27.37 33.05 16.58
CA VAL A 11 -26.66 32.55 15.40
C VAL A 11 -25.26 32.07 15.77
N ILE A 12 -24.49 32.85 16.55
CA ILE A 12 -23.15 32.46 17.00
C ILE A 12 -23.21 31.17 17.85
N LYS A 13 -24.14 31.10 18.80
CA LYS A 13 -24.33 29.91 19.64
C LYS A 13 -24.65 28.68 18.79
N SER A 14 -25.53 28.81 17.81
CA SER A 14 -25.88 27.72 16.88
C SER A 14 -24.69 27.28 16.03
N LYS A 15 -23.85 28.21 15.55
CA LYS A 15 -22.61 27.88 14.82
C LYS A 15 -21.64 27.09 15.69
N ILE A 16 -21.40 27.53 16.93
CA ILE A 16 -20.53 26.82 17.87
C ILE A 16 -21.06 25.42 18.16
N MET A 17 -22.37 25.28 18.42
CA MET A 17 -22.99 23.97 18.65
C MET A 17 -22.89 23.06 17.43
N ALA A 18 -23.07 23.60 16.22
CA ALA A 18 -22.93 22.83 14.99
C ALA A 18 -21.49 22.34 14.80
N ILE A 19 -20.50 23.21 15.00
CA ILE A 19 -19.07 22.85 14.92
C ILE A 19 -18.74 21.77 15.97
N GLY A 20 -19.21 21.91 17.22
CA GLY A 20 -18.99 20.91 18.26
C GLY A 20 -19.62 19.54 17.94
N LYS A 21 -20.81 19.53 17.33
CA LYS A 21 -21.45 18.29 16.85
C LYS A 21 -20.65 17.67 15.70
N MET A 22 -20.22 18.47 14.73
CA MET A 22 -19.41 17.99 13.61
C MET A 22 -18.07 17.46 14.07
N ALA A 23 -17.38 18.15 14.98
CA ALA A 23 -16.14 17.68 15.57
C ALA A 23 -16.30 16.29 16.22
N ARG A 24 -17.38 16.09 16.99
CA ARG A 24 -17.69 14.78 17.58
C ARG A 24 -17.95 13.70 16.52
N VAL A 25 -18.71 14.02 15.46
CA VAL A 25 -18.96 13.09 14.37
C VAL A 25 -17.67 12.71 13.65
N PHE A 26 -16.79 13.68 13.35
CA PHE A 26 -15.49 13.42 12.74
C PHE A 26 -14.60 12.54 13.61
N SER A 27 -14.55 12.78 14.93
CA SER A 27 -13.81 11.91 15.85
C SER A 27 -14.31 10.47 15.80
N ILE A 28 -15.62 10.26 15.86
CA ILE A 28 -16.22 8.91 15.81
C ILE A 28 -15.95 8.24 14.46
N LEU A 29 -16.14 8.96 13.35
CA LEU A 29 -15.89 8.39 12.02
C LEU A 29 -14.44 7.97 11.84
N ARG A 30 -13.50 8.75 12.38
CA ARG A 30 -12.08 8.40 12.37
C ARG A 30 -11.82 7.13 13.19
N GLU A 31 -12.31 7.09 14.43
CA GLU A 31 -12.12 5.96 15.34
C GLU A 31 -12.71 4.65 14.77
N GLU A 32 -13.92 4.72 14.19
CA GLU A 32 -14.53 3.56 13.52
C GLU A 32 -13.79 3.15 12.24
N SER A 33 -13.24 4.12 11.49
CA SER A 33 -12.44 3.81 10.29
C SER A 33 -11.12 3.12 10.64
N GLU A 34 -10.45 3.57 11.70
CA GLU A 34 -9.22 2.97 12.22
C GLU A 34 -9.50 1.52 12.68
N ARG A 35 -10.58 1.28 13.45
CA ARG A 35 -11.02 -0.08 13.84
C ARG A 35 -11.27 -1.02 12.67
N VAL A 36 -11.96 -0.51 11.64
CA VAL A 36 -12.24 -1.30 10.43
C VAL A 36 -10.95 -1.62 9.69
N MET A 37 -10.00 -0.68 9.64
CA MET A 37 -8.70 -0.87 8.99
C MET A 37 -7.86 -1.93 9.72
N GLU A 38 -7.78 -1.87 11.05
CA GLU A 38 -7.12 -2.89 11.87
C GLU A 38 -7.74 -4.28 11.66
N LEU A 39 -9.06 -4.37 11.63
CA LEU A 39 -9.70 -5.65 11.42
C LEU A 39 -9.47 -6.20 9.98
N LYS A 40 -9.37 -5.32 8.98
CA LYS A 40 -9.04 -5.71 7.61
C LYS A 40 -7.59 -6.18 7.46
N SER A 41 -6.62 -5.54 8.12
CA SER A 41 -5.21 -5.99 8.09
C SER A 41 -5.07 -7.39 8.69
N VAL A 42 -5.82 -7.65 9.74
CA VAL A 42 -5.91 -8.94 10.42
C VAL A 42 -6.54 -10.04 9.54
N THR A 43 -7.64 -9.73 8.84
CA THR A 43 -8.40 -10.73 8.06
C THR A 43 -7.68 -11.15 6.75
N GLY A 44 -6.67 -10.41 6.29
CA GLY A 44 -5.84 -10.76 5.14
C GLY A 44 -6.47 -10.55 3.75
N ASP A 45 -7.80 -10.72 3.62
CA ASP A 45 -8.53 -10.62 2.34
C ASP A 45 -8.98 -9.18 1.99
N GLY A 46 -8.66 -8.19 2.83
CA GLY A 46 -9.06 -6.79 2.66
C GLY A 46 -10.57 -6.51 2.81
N LYS A 47 -11.38 -7.55 3.06
CA LYS A 47 -12.82 -7.49 3.31
C LYS A 47 -13.13 -7.97 4.73
N LEU A 48 -14.10 -7.33 5.36
CA LEU A 48 -14.56 -7.74 6.68
C LEU A 48 -15.40 -9.02 6.57
N PRO A 49 -15.23 -10.01 7.47
CA PRO A 49 -16.06 -11.21 7.46
C PRO A 49 -17.53 -10.84 7.64
N TYR A 50 -18.43 -11.45 6.87
CA TYR A 50 -19.87 -11.21 6.97
C TYR A 50 -20.41 -11.45 8.39
N GLY A 51 -19.87 -12.44 9.11
CA GLY A 51 -20.25 -12.71 10.50
C GLY A 51 -19.91 -11.56 11.45
N THR A 52 -18.76 -10.91 11.26
CA THR A 52 -18.33 -9.76 12.05
C THR A 52 -19.14 -8.50 11.71
N LEU A 53 -19.50 -8.32 10.43
CA LEU A 53 -20.38 -7.24 9.99
C LEU A 53 -21.82 -7.39 10.50
N ALA A 54 -22.34 -8.62 10.52
CA ALA A 54 -23.70 -8.91 10.99
C ALA A 54 -23.88 -8.59 12.49
N LEU A 55 -22.80 -8.71 13.27
CA LEU A 55 -22.75 -8.35 14.70
C LEU A 55 -22.58 -6.84 14.95
N GLY A 56 -22.42 -6.03 13.89
CA GLY A 56 -22.30 -4.58 13.97
C GLY A 56 -21.04 -4.12 14.71
N ALA A 57 -21.13 -2.96 15.36
CA ALA A 57 -20.00 -2.33 16.03
C ALA A 57 -19.41 -3.17 17.17
N GLU A 58 -20.21 -3.98 17.86
CA GLU A 58 -19.70 -4.89 18.89
C GLU A 58 -18.92 -6.06 18.29
N GLY A 59 -19.35 -6.59 17.15
CA GLY A 59 -18.62 -7.61 16.41
C GLY A 59 -17.24 -7.13 16.01
N ILE A 60 -17.15 -5.92 15.45
CA ILE A 60 -15.88 -5.30 15.05
C ILE A 60 -14.95 -5.12 16.26
N LYS A 61 -15.47 -4.63 17.39
CA LYS A 61 -14.69 -4.45 18.63
C LYS A 61 -14.15 -5.75 19.21
N ARG A 62 -14.85 -6.87 19.01
CA ARG A 62 -14.51 -8.18 19.57
C ARG A 62 -13.90 -9.14 18.56
N ALA A 63 -13.56 -8.68 17.35
CA ALA A 63 -13.08 -9.59 16.32
C ALA A 63 -11.60 -9.95 16.49
N ILE A 64 -10.77 -9.03 17.00
CA ILE A 64 -9.38 -9.30 17.35
C ILE A 64 -9.36 -9.85 18.78
N THR A 65 -9.36 -11.17 18.92
CA THR A 65 -9.43 -11.84 20.24
C THR A 65 -8.15 -12.55 20.63
N SER A 66 -7.24 -12.78 19.68
CA SER A 66 -6.02 -13.53 19.91
C SER A 66 -4.79 -12.62 19.97
N PHE A 67 -3.88 -12.93 20.89
CA PHE A 67 -2.64 -12.18 21.07
C PHE A 67 -1.76 -12.20 19.80
N GLU A 68 -1.71 -13.33 19.09
CA GLU A 68 -0.91 -13.46 17.88
C GLU A 68 -1.41 -12.56 16.74
N GLU A 69 -2.71 -12.34 16.66
CA GLU A 69 -3.37 -11.54 15.63
C GLU A 69 -3.18 -10.04 15.88
N ALA A 70 -3.31 -9.60 17.14
CA ALA A 70 -2.93 -8.25 17.55
C ALA A 70 -1.44 -7.98 17.29
N ARG A 71 -0.56 -8.91 17.71
CA ARG A 71 0.89 -8.79 17.51
C ARG A 71 1.28 -8.69 16.04
N ARG A 72 0.62 -9.45 15.16
CA ARG A 72 0.90 -9.40 13.71
C ARG A 72 0.52 -8.05 13.11
N SER A 73 -0.61 -7.48 13.53
CA SER A 73 -1.05 -6.16 13.12
C SER A 73 -0.09 -5.06 13.62
N ASP A 74 0.33 -5.14 14.88
CA ASP A 74 1.25 -4.16 15.47
C ASP A 74 2.65 -4.21 14.83
N LEU A 75 3.11 -5.40 14.43
CA LEU A 75 4.45 -5.61 13.85
C LEU A 75 4.74 -4.72 12.62
N GLU A 76 3.73 -4.31 11.84
CA GLU A 76 3.94 -3.39 10.72
C GLU A 76 4.15 -1.95 11.20
N ASN A 77 3.42 -1.53 12.24
CA ASN A 77 3.43 -0.17 12.79
C ASN A 77 4.54 0.07 13.82
N GLU A 78 5.08 -0.99 14.42
CA GLU A 78 6.20 -0.93 15.37
C GLU A 78 7.57 -0.88 14.69
N ARG A 79 7.64 -1.01 13.35
CA ARG A 79 8.90 -0.93 12.62
C ARG A 79 9.48 0.48 12.73
N LEU A 80 10.80 0.53 12.89
CA LEU A 80 11.53 1.78 12.75
C LEU A 80 11.32 2.34 11.34
N PRO A 81 11.11 3.65 11.21
CA PRO A 81 11.17 4.30 9.90
C PRO A 81 12.50 3.93 9.22
N PRO A 82 12.49 3.67 7.90
CA PRO A 82 13.71 3.31 7.18
C PRO A 82 14.72 4.45 7.27
N THR A 83 15.99 4.09 7.40
CA THR A 83 17.09 5.07 7.40
C THR A 83 17.26 5.65 6.00
N ARG A 84 17.83 6.85 5.91
CA ARG A 84 18.04 7.52 4.62
C ARG A 84 18.81 6.66 3.61
N LYS A 85 19.83 5.93 4.07
CA LYS A 85 20.60 5.02 3.21
C LYS A 85 19.75 3.86 2.69
N GLU A 86 18.91 3.27 3.53
CA GLU A 86 17.99 2.20 3.12
C GLU A 86 16.95 2.71 2.12
N VAL A 87 16.45 3.93 2.29
CA VAL A 87 15.56 4.57 1.31
C VAL A 87 16.29 4.75 -0.03
N ASP A 88 17.49 5.32 -0.02
CA ASP A 88 18.30 5.55 -1.23
C ASP A 88 18.62 4.21 -1.95
N ASP A 89 18.95 3.16 -1.19
CA ASP A 89 19.23 1.82 -1.72
C ASP A 89 17.97 1.15 -2.32
N VAL A 90 16.82 1.31 -1.66
CA VAL A 90 15.52 0.82 -2.16
C VAL A 90 15.15 1.56 -3.44
N GLU A 91 15.27 2.87 -3.49
CA GLU A 91 15.01 3.68 -4.69
C GLU A 91 15.92 3.29 -5.84
N ARG A 92 17.22 3.11 -5.58
CA ARG A 92 18.18 2.64 -6.58
C ARG A 92 17.83 1.24 -7.09
N SER A 93 17.49 0.32 -6.20
CA SER A 93 17.11 -1.04 -6.60
C SER A 93 15.82 -1.06 -7.42
N LYS A 94 14.87 -0.18 -7.10
CA LYS A 94 13.63 0.00 -7.85
C LYS A 94 13.90 0.56 -9.25
N ALA A 95 14.72 1.61 -9.35
CA ALA A 95 15.11 2.20 -10.63
C ALA A 95 15.86 1.20 -11.52
N ILE A 96 16.72 0.35 -10.94
CA ILE A 96 17.40 -0.73 -11.68
C ILE A 96 16.39 -1.76 -12.17
N LYS A 97 15.44 -2.20 -11.33
CA LYS A 97 14.40 -3.15 -11.75
C LYS A 97 13.53 -2.60 -12.87
N GLU A 98 13.14 -1.33 -12.77
CA GLU A 98 12.33 -0.65 -13.78
C GLU A 98 13.09 -0.53 -15.11
N ALA A 99 14.37 -0.16 -15.07
CA ALA A 99 15.21 -0.13 -16.26
C ALA A 99 15.42 -1.52 -16.90
N ILE A 100 15.57 -2.58 -16.09
CA ILE A 100 15.66 -3.96 -16.59
C ILE A 100 14.34 -4.36 -17.26
N GLN A 101 13.21 -4.06 -16.62
CA GLN A 101 11.87 -4.35 -17.14
C GLN A 101 11.64 -3.64 -18.49
N GLU A 102 12.05 -2.37 -18.60
CA GLU A 102 11.92 -1.59 -19.83
C GLU A 102 12.76 -2.16 -20.98
N VAL A 103 13.98 -2.66 -20.69
CA VAL A 103 14.82 -3.35 -21.67
C VAL A 103 14.25 -4.70 -22.07
N ASP A 104 13.69 -5.46 -21.11
CA ASP A 104 13.04 -6.73 -21.38
C ASP A 104 11.76 -6.56 -22.20
N ASP A 105 11.03 -5.45 -22.06
CA ASP A 105 9.81 -5.17 -22.83
C ASP A 105 10.11 -4.64 -24.26
N ASP A 106 11.35 -4.27 -24.59
CA ASP A 106 11.75 -3.79 -25.92
C ASP A 106 11.96 -4.96 -26.90
N GLN A 107 10.93 -5.19 -27.72
CA GLN A 107 10.92 -6.24 -28.75
C GLN A 107 12.05 -6.09 -29.79
N ALA A 108 12.45 -4.86 -30.13
CA ALA A 108 13.50 -4.64 -31.13
C ALA A 108 14.88 -5.03 -30.56
N LEU A 109 15.12 -4.74 -29.28
CA LEU A 109 16.33 -5.17 -28.59
C LEU A 109 16.38 -6.70 -28.42
N GLN A 110 15.24 -7.36 -28.14
CA GLN A 110 15.16 -8.82 -28.07
C GLN A 110 15.49 -9.49 -29.41
N GLU A 111 14.94 -9.00 -30.52
CA GLU A 111 15.23 -9.54 -31.85
C GLU A 111 16.72 -9.42 -32.19
N VAL A 112 17.33 -8.27 -31.89
CA VAL A 112 18.76 -8.04 -32.11
C VAL A 112 19.59 -8.98 -31.24
N ALA A 113 19.24 -9.15 -29.97
CA ALA A 113 19.94 -10.06 -29.06
C ALA A 113 19.90 -11.51 -29.55
N GLU A 114 18.75 -11.98 -30.04
CA GLU A 114 18.63 -13.33 -30.62
C GLU A 114 19.54 -13.54 -31.83
N VAL A 115 19.63 -12.54 -32.72
CA VAL A 115 20.49 -12.61 -33.91
C VAL A 115 21.96 -12.71 -33.49
N PHE A 116 22.39 -11.91 -32.51
CA PHE A 116 23.76 -11.98 -31.99
C PHE A 116 24.10 -13.33 -31.35
N ILE A 117 23.17 -13.93 -30.60
CA ILE A 117 23.36 -15.26 -30.00
C ILE A 117 23.52 -16.32 -31.09
N LYS A 118 22.63 -16.32 -32.08
CA LYS A 118 22.70 -17.27 -33.22
C LYS A 118 24.00 -17.12 -34.01
N ASP A 119 24.47 -15.89 -34.21
CA ASP A 119 25.74 -15.62 -34.89
C ASP A 119 26.96 -16.11 -34.08
N ASP A 120 26.92 -16.01 -32.76
CA ASP A 120 28.01 -16.49 -31.90
C ASP A 120 28.07 -18.03 -31.84
N GLU A 121 26.91 -18.69 -31.73
CA GLU A 121 26.80 -20.16 -31.83
C GLU A 121 27.29 -20.68 -33.19
N ARG A 122 26.95 -19.97 -34.27
CA ARG A 122 27.43 -20.27 -35.63
C ARG A 122 28.95 -20.13 -35.73
N ARG A 123 29.54 -19.09 -35.12
CA ARG A 123 31.01 -18.92 -35.10
C ARG A 123 31.71 -19.98 -34.27
N LYS A 124 31.10 -20.40 -33.14
CA LYS A 124 31.65 -21.44 -32.28
C LYS A 124 31.69 -22.80 -32.97
N SER A 125 30.58 -23.19 -33.62
CA SER A 125 30.50 -24.44 -34.40
C SER A 125 31.47 -24.45 -35.59
N LEU A 126 31.68 -23.33 -36.27
CA LEU A 126 32.69 -23.22 -37.33
C LEU A 126 34.12 -23.40 -36.80
N LYS A 127 34.45 -22.81 -35.65
CA LYS A 127 35.77 -22.99 -35.02
C LYS A 127 35.99 -24.42 -34.57
N GLU A 128 34.97 -25.07 -34.04
CA GLU A 128 35.01 -26.47 -33.60
C GLU A 128 35.18 -27.42 -34.79
N ALA A 129 34.43 -27.19 -35.88
CA ALA A 129 34.56 -27.95 -37.13
C ALA A 129 35.93 -27.79 -37.81
N VAL A 130 36.56 -26.62 -37.68
CA VAL A 130 37.93 -26.38 -38.19
C VAL A 130 38.98 -27.10 -37.33
N ASN A 131 38.77 -27.17 -36.00
CA ASN A 131 39.71 -27.79 -35.07
C ASN A 131 39.66 -29.34 -35.09
N VAL A 132 38.60 -29.94 -35.62
CA VAL A 132 38.45 -31.40 -35.79
C VAL A 132 39.07 -31.91 -37.11
N ASN A 133 39.40 -31.02 -38.05
CA ASN A 133 39.95 -31.35 -39.37
C ASN A 133 41.47 -31.09 -39.51
N LEU A 134 42.18 -30.95 -38.39
CA LEU A 134 43.65 -30.83 -38.26
C LEU A 134 44.17 -31.96 -37.37
#